data_AF-A0A9P5ZY76-F1
#
_entry.id   AF-A0A9P5ZY76-F1
#
_cell.length_a   1.000
_cell.length_b   1.000
_cell.length_c   1.000
_cell.angle_alpha   90.00
_cell.angle_beta   90.00
_cell.angle_gamma   90.00
#
_symmetry.space_group_name_H-M   'P 1'
#
loop_
_entity.id
_entity.type
_entity.pdbx_description
1 polymer ?
#
loop_
_entity_poly.entity_id
_entity_poly.type
_entity_poly.pdbx_seq_one_letter_code
_entity_poly.pdbx_strand_id
1 'polypeptide(L)'
;MESFLLSLGLAALLLSGAAAQKPAYLGALLIEPGVNNGKCLTAASNNDGAVVTIQGCTGADAQKWTFDGGSVKVFGNKCLDVTDGSAADGVKLQIWTCNVPNGSQQFFYTSDYHLAWTDHGKCMDLTDGNQSDGNRIQLWACSNTNPNQVWNTGYMANALPQTSESGQSGTNICGTGSSQTSQCQTAWINDVDDFCLWAPPNPGSTIGDTEREEVAWCTKSGRGARTMPAGTLTGVHFVKTPDYVQVTGVGDFTKINIRRGDQGGELDPHGADGNGNPIGGLVFGNTFGAARQYHEWTSFISDTEFCFRACIGPNAARNCQHIYDVMGCFWNMPANYDAGTFESCDADDDLPMGVYGTSTWFQGVNPTPPAHPVAPSSNCRTIPTVTASPVRRRRDNGAFEREFSGRDAFGVFPTPAP
;
A
#
# COMPACT_ATOMS: atom_id res chain seq x y z
N MET A 1 34.00 -58.05 32.06
CA MET A 1 35.08 -57.21 31.49
C MET A 1 34.70 -56.97 30.04
N GLU A 2 33.97 -55.87 29.82
CA GLU A 2 34.42 -54.69 29.01
C GLU A 2 34.12 -54.95 27.52
N SER A 3 33.44 -54.12 26.74
CA SER A 3 33.40 -52.65 26.71
C SER A 3 32.12 -52.16 26.03
N PHE A 4 31.46 -51.13 26.56
CA PHE A 4 30.47 -50.32 25.83
C PHE A 4 31.07 -48.93 25.63
N LEU A 5 31.32 -48.56 24.38
CA LEU A 5 31.76 -47.22 23.98
C LEU A 5 30.53 -46.30 23.91
N LEU A 6 30.46 -45.31 24.80
CA LEU A 6 29.55 -44.16 24.66
C LEU A 6 30.15 -43.17 23.66
N SER A 7 29.51 -43.04 22.50
CA SER A 7 29.68 -41.89 21.60
C SER A 7 28.77 -40.76 22.08
N LEU A 8 29.35 -39.71 22.66
CA LEU A 8 28.67 -38.44 22.90
C LEU A 8 28.63 -37.67 21.58
N GLY A 9 27.49 -37.75 20.88
CA GLY A 9 27.19 -36.85 19.76
C GLY A 9 26.92 -35.45 20.29
N LEU A 10 27.79 -34.50 19.96
CA LEU A 10 27.55 -33.08 20.16
C LEU A 10 26.43 -32.65 19.20
N ALA A 11 25.21 -32.45 19.70
CA ALA A 11 24.18 -31.76 18.95
C ALA A 11 24.54 -30.27 18.90
N ALA A 12 25.08 -29.82 17.76
CA ALA A 12 25.18 -28.40 17.48
C ALA A 12 23.76 -27.85 17.32
N LEU A 13 23.28 -27.11 18.34
CA LEU A 13 22.15 -26.21 18.15
C LEU A 13 22.59 -25.14 17.14
N LEU A 14 22.14 -25.28 15.90
CA LEU A 14 22.13 -24.16 14.96
C LEU A 14 21.12 -23.15 15.51
N LEU A 15 21.61 -22.15 16.22
CA LEU A 15 20.90 -20.89 16.41
C LEU A 15 20.76 -20.27 15.01
N SER A 16 19.69 -20.60 14.31
CA SER A 16 19.23 -19.77 13.20
C SER A 16 18.89 -18.42 13.82
N GLY A 17 19.80 -17.45 13.72
CA GLY A 17 19.46 -16.06 14.00
C GLY A 17 18.26 -15.72 13.12
N ALA A 18 17.12 -15.43 13.74
CA ALA A 18 15.99 -14.89 12.99
C ALA A 18 16.49 -13.62 12.33
N ALA A 19 16.56 -13.60 10.99
CA ALA A 19 16.83 -12.37 10.27
C ALA A 19 15.80 -11.33 10.74
N ALA A 20 16.25 -10.11 11.04
CA ALA A 20 15.32 -9.04 11.38
C ALA A 20 14.27 -8.92 10.27
N GLN A 21 13.01 -9.09 10.64
CA GLN A 21 11.90 -8.98 9.71
C GLN A 21 11.90 -7.55 9.13
N LYS A 22 11.66 -7.44 7.83
CA LYS A 22 11.62 -6.17 7.07
C LYS A 22 10.32 -6.13 6.25
N PRO A 23 9.89 -4.95 5.77
CA PRO A 23 8.76 -4.86 4.85
C PRO A 23 8.98 -5.71 3.59
N ALA A 24 7.89 -6.20 2.99
CA ALA A 24 7.92 -6.88 1.68
C ALA A 24 8.43 -5.93 0.57
N TYR A 25 8.10 -4.65 0.70
CA TYR A 25 8.49 -3.60 -0.23
C TYR A 25 10.01 -3.37 -0.30
N LEU A 26 10.50 -3.18 -1.52
CA LEU A 26 11.90 -3.08 -1.87
C LEU A 26 12.38 -1.62 -1.95
N GLY A 27 13.67 -1.42 -1.71
CA GLY A 27 14.35 -0.15 -1.93
C GLY A 27 14.09 0.88 -0.83
N ALA A 28 14.02 2.15 -1.23
CA ALA A 28 13.80 3.27 -0.33
C ALA A 28 12.30 3.53 -0.18
N LEU A 29 11.82 3.45 1.06
CA LEU A 29 10.41 3.49 1.43
C LEU A 29 10.10 4.77 2.18
N LEU A 30 8.88 5.26 2.01
CA LEU A 30 8.24 6.08 3.02
C LEU A 30 7.88 5.19 4.22
N ILE A 31 7.94 5.77 5.41
CA ILE A 31 7.39 5.17 6.63
C ILE A 31 6.31 6.14 7.12
N GLU A 32 5.08 5.68 7.24
CA GLU A 32 3.91 6.55 7.41
C GLU A 32 3.09 6.09 8.62
N PRO A 33 2.60 6.98 9.50
CA PRO A 33 1.71 6.56 10.57
C PRO A 33 0.46 5.87 10.01
N GLY A 34 0.08 4.71 10.54
CA GLY A 34 -1.11 3.98 10.12
C GLY A 34 -2.40 4.80 10.26
N VAL A 35 -2.44 5.67 11.28
CA VAL A 35 -3.53 6.63 11.49
C VAL A 35 -3.61 7.74 10.43
N ASN A 36 -2.53 7.99 9.67
CA ASN A 36 -2.49 9.02 8.63
C ASN A 36 -1.33 8.81 7.65
N ASN A 37 -1.60 8.10 6.55
CA ASN A 37 -0.71 7.92 5.40
C ASN A 37 -0.51 9.18 4.53
N GLY A 38 -0.77 10.37 5.08
CA GLY A 38 -0.38 11.67 4.52
C GLY A 38 0.85 12.27 5.16
N LYS A 39 1.34 11.63 6.22
CA LYS A 39 2.50 12.04 6.99
C LYS A 39 3.59 10.97 6.84
N CYS A 40 4.83 11.42 6.81
CA CYS A 40 6.00 10.60 6.59
C CYS A 40 7.03 10.83 7.70
N LEU A 41 7.64 9.75 8.17
CA LEU A 41 8.79 9.76 9.05
C LEU A 41 9.92 10.54 8.38
N THR A 42 10.40 11.58 9.05
CA THR A 42 11.31 12.57 8.48
C THR A 42 12.44 12.87 9.45
N ALA A 43 13.67 12.70 8.98
CA ALA A 43 14.85 13.19 9.69
C ALA A 43 15.01 14.71 9.51
N ALA A 44 15.18 15.46 10.59
CA ALA A 44 15.24 16.93 10.51
C ALA A 44 16.48 17.48 9.76
N SER A 45 17.57 16.73 9.71
CA SER A 45 18.79 17.04 8.94
C SER A 45 19.67 15.79 8.79
N ASN A 46 20.76 15.86 8.02
CA ASN A 46 21.76 14.78 7.89
C ASN A 46 22.90 14.89 8.92
N ASN A 47 22.61 15.36 10.13
CA ASN A 47 23.57 15.45 11.23
C ASN A 47 23.28 14.37 12.28
N ASP A 48 24.31 13.92 12.99
CA ASP A 48 24.12 13.05 14.15
C ASP A 48 23.31 13.76 15.23
N GLY A 49 22.37 13.03 15.83
CA GLY A 49 21.44 13.56 16.82
C GLY A 49 20.27 14.34 16.22
N ALA A 50 20.15 14.43 14.88
CA ALA A 50 19.00 15.07 14.27
C ALA A 50 17.72 14.31 14.65
N VAL A 51 16.71 15.06 15.09
CA VAL A 51 15.45 14.49 15.57
C VAL A 51 14.67 13.84 14.44
N VAL A 52 13.95 12.77 14.76
CA VAL A 52 13.00 12.12 13.86
C VAL A 52 11.59 12.60 14.18
N THR A 53 10.89 13.07 13.16
CA THR A 53 9.54 13.66 13.27
C THR A 53 8.61 13.07 12.23
N ILE A 54 7.32 13.44 12.27
CA ILE A 54 6.45 13.34 11.09
C ILE A 54 6.32 14.69 10.39
N GLN A 55 6.27 14.65 9.07
CA GLN A 55 6.01 15.80 8.19
C GLN A 55 5.07 15.39 7.06
N GLY A 56 4.48 16.34 6.34
CA GLY A 56 3.83 16.03 5.05
C GLY A 56 4.77 15.25 4.11
N CYS A 57 4.25 14.24 3.43
CA CYS A 57 5.05 13.45 2.49
C CYS A 57 5.44 14.28 1.26
N THR A 58 6.75 14.37 1.00
CA THR A 58 7.34 15.17 -0.10
C THR A 58 8.21 14.34 -1.04
N GLY A 59 8.67 13.16 -0.60
CA GLY A 59 9.66 12.37 -1.34
C GLY A 59 11.09 12.93 -1.24
N ALA A 60 11.36 13.84 -0.30
CA ALA A 60 12.71 14.29 0.01
C ALA A 60 13.57 13.12 0.55
N ASP A 61 14.89 13.21 0.39
CA ASP A 61 15.80 12.15 0.86
C ASP A 61 15.77 11.94 2.38
N ALA A 62 15.31 12.96 3.13
CA ALA A 62 15.05 12.87 4.57
C ALA A 62 13.88 11.97 4.96
N GLN A 63 13.05 11.55 3.99
CA GLN A 63 11.86 10.71 4.16
C GLN A 63 12.02 9.32 3.52
N LYS A 64 13.19 9.05 2.93
CA LYS A 64 13.48 7.81 2.21
C LYS A 64 14.28 6.88 3.10
N TRP A 65 13.62 5.84 3.60
CA TRP A 65 14.19 4.89 4.55
C TRP A 65 14.46 3.54 3.89
N THR A 66 15.60 2.92 4.17
CA THR A 66 15.93 1.56 3.71
C THR A 66 16.09 0.62 4.90
N PHE A 67 15.68 -0.63 4.73
CA PHE A 67 15.78 -1.67 5.75
C PHE A 67 16.91 -2.65 5.40
N ASP A 68 17.92 -2.74 6.27
CA ASP A 68 19.11 -3.55 5.99
C ASP A 68 19.67 -4.16 7.29
N GLY A 69 19.54 -5.48 7.43
CA GLY A 69 20.13 -6.23 8.54
C GLY A 69 19.74 -5.70 9.93
N GLY A 70 18.48 -5.28 10.11
CA GLY A 70 17.96 -4.68 11.35
C GLY A 70 18.16 -3.17 11.45
N SER A 71 18.91 -2.55 10.54
CA SER A 71 19.05 -1.09 10.51
C SER A 71 17.96 -0.46 9.65
N VAL A 72 17.36 0.62 10.14
CA VAL A 72 16.44 1.49 9.38
C VAL A 72 17.19 2.75 9.01
N LYS A 73 17.63 2.86 7.75
CA LYS A 73 18.63 3.84 7.31
C LYS A 73 18.01 5.00 6.52
N VAL A 74 18.56 6.20 6.68
CA VAL A 74 18.26 7.41 5.89
C VAL A 74 19.57 8.08 5.45
N PHE A 75 19.55 8.84 4.36
CA PHE A 75 20.75 9.47 3.78
C PHE A 75 21.91 8.48 3.48
N GLY A 76 21.60 7.20 3.30
CA GLY A 76 22.56 6.13 3.03
C GLY A 76 23.31 5.60 4.26
N ASN A 77 23.84 6.47 5.14
CA ASN A 77 24.70 6.07 6.27
C ASN A 77 24.24 6.60 7.64
N LYS A 78 23.00 7.07 7.76
CA LYS A 78 22.38 7.39 9.05
C LYS A 78 21.36 6.32 9.39
N CYS A 79 21.31 5.91 10.65
CA CYS A 79 20.41 4.89 11.16
C CYS A 79 19.43 5.54 12.13
N LEU A 80 18.18 5.07 12.13
CA LEU A 80 17.22 5.31 13.20
C LEU A 80 17.87 4.84 14.51
N ASP A 81 17.86 5.71 15.51
CA ASP A 81 18.66 5.55 16.71
C ASP A 81 17.84 5.92 17.94
N VAL A 82 17.93 5.06 18.96
CA VAL A 82 17.37 5.30 20.29
C VAL A 82 18.34 6.20 21.06
N THR A 83 17.92 7.44 21.35
CA THR A 83 18.75 8.41 22.07
C THR A 83 19.29 7.80 23.38
N ASP A 84 20.61 7.85 23.54
CA ASP A 84 21.38 7.31 24.66
C ASP A 84 21.21 5.80 24.91
N GLY A 85 20.58 5.05 23.99
CA GLY A 85 20.25 3.63 24.18
C GLY A 85 19.32 3.37 25.38
N SER A 86 18.52 4.38 25.77
CA SER A 86 17.64 4.28 26.94
C SER A 86 16.34 3.54 26.61
N ALA A 87 15.98 2.57 27.45
CA ALA A 87 14.73 1.81 27.34
C ALA A 87 13.55 2.41 28.13
N ALA A 88 13.66 3.66 28.60
CA ALA A 88 12.55 4.35 29.24
C ALA A 88 11.45 4.69 28.22
N ASP A 89 10.19 4.64 28.65
CA ASP A 89 9.08 5.13 27.84
C ASP A 89 9.21 6.64 27.59
N GLY A 90 8.86 7.07 26.38
CA GLY A 90 8.94 8.46 25.96
C GLY A 90 10.32 8.91 25.49
N VAL A 91 11.34 8.02 25.48
CA VAL A 91 12.64 8.29 24.85
C VAL A 91 12.41 8.66 23.41
N LYS A 92 12.89 9.82 23.01
CA LYS A 92 12.70 10.32 21.65
C LYS A 92 13.70 9.69 20.70
N LEU A 93 13.27 9.40 19.48
CA LEU A 93 14.14 8.89 18.44
C LEU A 93 14.95 10.03 17.79
N GLN A 94 16.09 9.65 17.24
CA GLN A 94 16.99 10.48 16.46
C GLN A 94 17.55 9.67 15.30
N ILE A 95 18.42 10.29 14.50
CA ILE A 95 19.32 9.57 13.62
C ILE A 95 20.76 9.69 14.11
N TRP A 96 21.57 8.69 13.80
CA TRP A 96 22.99 8.71 14.07
C TRP A 96 23.76 7.98 12.97
N THR A 97 25.05 8.24 12.82
CA THR A 97 25.93 7.48 11.94
C THR A 97 25.80 5.99 12.25
N CYS A 98 25.49 5.19 11.24
CA CYS A 98 25.32 3.76 11.38
C CYS A 98 26.61 3.10 11.91
N ASN A 99 26.50 2.31 12.98
CA ASN A 99 27.63 1.59 13.57
C ASN A 99 27.22 0.18 14.01
N VAL A 100 26.92 -0.70 13.06
CA VAL A 100 26.50 -2.07 13.37
C VAL A 100 27.68 -3.01 13.70
N PRO A 101 27.58 -3.89 14.71
CA PRO A 101 26.42 -4.08 15.59
C PRO A 101 26.34 -3.00 16.70
N ASN A 102 25.23 -2.25 16.75
CA ASN A 102 24.87 -1.34 17.84
C ASN A 102 23.40 -1.56 18.18
N GLY A 103 23.13 -2.03 19.40
CA GLY A 103 21.78 -2.36 19.87
C GLY A 103 20.78 -1.21 19.73
N SER A 104 21.20 0.04 19.95
CA SER A 104 20.33 1.22 19.84
C SER A 104 19.86 1.54 18.40
N GLN A 105 20.39 0.83 17.40
CA GLN A 105 20.09 1.02 15.98
C GLN A 105 19.52 -0.25 15.33
N GLN A 106 19.03 -1.21 16.13
CA GLN A 106 18.45 -2.46 15.64
C GLN A 106 16.95 -2.48 15.82
N PHE A 107 16.22 -2.42 14.71
CA PHE A 107 14.77 -2.53 14.66
C PHE A 107 14.37 -3.66 13.71
N PHE A 108 13.22 -4.27 13.97
CA PHE A 108 12.57 -5.16 13.02
C PHE A 108 11.15 -4.67 12.76
N TYR A 109 10.70 -4.90 11.54
CA TYR A 109 9.36 -4.58 11.08
C TYR A 109 8.49 -5.82 11.15
N THR A 110 7.44 -5.80 11.96
CA THR A 110 6.58 -6.96 12.20
C THR A 110 5.48 -7.08 11.14
N SER A 111 4.86 -8.26 11.07
CA SER A 111 3.69 -8.49 10.19
C SER A 111 2.45 -7.70 10.61
N ASP A 112 2.41 -7.17 11.84
CA ASP A 112 1.37 -6.28 12.34
C ASP A 112 1.79 -4.81 12.35
N TYR A 113 2.73 -4.44 11.46
CA TYR A 113 3.11 -3.05 11.15
C TYR A 113 3.81 -2.27 12.27
N HIS A 114 4.46 -2.96 13.22
CA HIS A 114 5.28 -2.31 14.23
C HIS A 114 6.74 -2.21 13.79
N LEU A 115 7.35 -1.06 14.08
CA LEU A 115 8.80 -0.91 14.12
C LEU A 115 9.28 -1.15 15.55
N ALA A 116 9.66 -2.39 15.85
CA ALA A 116 10.02 -2.83 17.19
C ALA A 116 11.54 -2.75 17.40
N TRP A 117 11.96 -2.20 18.53
CA TRP A 117 13.35 -2.19 18.96
C TRP A 117 13.77 -3.58 19.43
N THR A 118 14.76 -4.18 18.75
CA THR A 118 15.14 -5.58 18.88
C THR A 118 15.43 -5.96 20.32
N ASP A 119 14.71 -6.94 20.89
CA ASP A 119 14.88 -7.48 22.25
C ASP A 119 14.57 -6.51 23.42
N HIS A 120 13.88 -5.39 23.19
CA HIS A 120 13.57 -4.41 24.25
C HIS A 120 12.08 -4.28 24.60
N GLY A 121 11.18 -4.89 23.83
CA GLY A 121 9.72 -4.75 24.03
C GLY A 121 9.20 -3.32 23.84
N LYS A 122 9.93 -2.50 23.07
CA LYS A 122 9.59 -1.12 22.74
C LYS A 122 9.32 -0.98 21.25
N CYS A 123 8.32 -0.18 20.90
CA CYS A 123 7.90 0.08 19.55
C CYS A 123 8.01 1.58 19.25
N MET A 124 8.30 1.90 18.00
CA MET A 124 8.21 3.26 17.49
C MET A 124 6.77 3.76 17.64
N ASP A 125 6.61 4.91 18.27
CA ASP A 125 5.32 5.43 18.70
C ASP A 125 5.15 6.88 18.24
N LEU A 126 4.01 7.15 17.60
CA LEU A 126 3.57 8.51 17.30
C LEU A 126 3.18 9.19 18.61
N THR A 127 4.11 9.98 19.15
CA THR A 127 3.97 10.67 20.45
C THR A 127 2.57 11.29 20.61
N ASP A 128 1.85 10.82 21.63
CA ASP A 128 0.51 11.26 22.03
C ASP A 128 -0.56 11.18 20.91
N GLY A 129 -0.31 10.42 19.84
CA GLY A 129 -1.16 10.37 18.65
C GLY A 129 -1.22 11.69 17.88
N ASN A 130 -0.32 12.64 18.17
CA ASN A 130 -0.35 13.96 17.57
C ASN A 130 0.12 13.91 16.10
N GLN A 131 -0.78 14.21 15.17
CA GLN A 131 -0.53 14.18 13.72
C GLN A 131 0.01 15.50 13.14
N SER A 132 0.35 16.47 13.99
CA SER A 132 0.91 17.75 13.55
C SER A 132 2.31 17.59 12.99
N ASP A 133 2.64 18.40 11.98
CA ASP A 133 3.99 18.48 11.44
C ASP A 133 5.00 18.87 12.53
N GLY A 134 6.13 18.18 12.55
CA GLY A 134 7.19 18.38 13.55
C GLY A 134 6.99 17.59 14.84
N ASN A 135 5.91 16.82 15.00
CA ASN A 135 5.77 15.94 16.17
C ASN A 135 6.93 14.94 16.19
N ARG A 136 7.69 14.93 17.31
CA ARG A 136 8.88 14.09 17.46
C ARG A 136 8.49 12.69 17.86
N ILE A 137 9.06 11.69 17.19
CA ILE A 137 8.75 10.28 17.42
C ILE A 137 9.45 9.77 18.69
N GLN A 138 8.79 8.84 19.38
CA GLN A 138 9.29 8.25 20.61
C GLN A 138 9.31 6.73 20.55
N LEU A 139 9.93 6.12 21.56
CA LEU A 139 9.69 4.75 21.94
C LEU A 139 8.63 4.68 23.04
N TRP A 140 7.83 3.63 22.96
CA TRP A 140 6.90 3.25 24.01
C TRP A 140 6.79 1.73 24.09
N ALA A 141 6.30 1.20 25.22
CA ALA A 141 5.95 -0.21 25.34
C ALA A 141 5.04 -0.65 24.17
N CYS A 142 5.41 -1.75 23.50
CA CYS A 142 4.64 -2.26 22.37
C CYS A 142 3.22 -2.67 22.80
N SER A 143 2.22 -2.36 21.97
CA SER A 143 0.83 -2.76 22.18
C SER A 143 0.09 -2.94 20.85
N ASN A 144 -0.46 -4.14 20.64
CA ASN A 144 -1.23 -4.49 19.44
C ASN A 144 -2.60 -3.77 19.34
N THR A 145 -2.94 -2.94 20.33
CA THR A 145 -4.18 -2.15 20.34
C THR A 145 -3.92 -0.64 20.25
N ASN A 146 -2.65 -0.23 20.19
CA ASN A 146 -2.27 1.18 20.12
C ASN A 146 -2.05 1.58 18.65
N PRO A 147 -3.00 2.32 18.02
CA PRO A 147 -2.86 2.71 16.62
C PRO A 147 -1.69 3.69 16.37
N ASN A 148 -1.11 4.28 17.42
CA ASN A 148 0.06 5.16 17.31
C ASN A 148 1.36 4.40 17.00
N GLN A 149 1.35 3.06 17.08
CA GLN A 149 2.51 2.20 16.86
C GLN A 149 2.45 1.42 15.54
N VAL A 150 1.40 1.65 14.76
CA VAL A 150 1.21 1.10 13.42
C VAL A 150 1.89 2.05 12.43
N TRP A 151 2.76 1.51 11.59
CA TRP A 151 3.51 2.25 10.59
C TRP A 151 3.44 1.52 9.25
N ASN A 152 2.78 2.14 8.27
CA ASN A 152 2.80 1.65 6.90
C ASN A 152 4.14 1.96 6.25
N THR A 153 4.50 1.16 5.25
CA THR A 153 5.63 1.48 4.35
C THR A 153 5.16 1.51 2.91
N GLY A 154 5.72 2.38 2.09
CA GLY A 154 5.39 2.41 0.67
C GLY A 154 6.09 3.52 -0.09
N TYR A 155 5.42 4.05 -1.11
CA TYR A 155 6.02 4.90 -2.12
C TYR A 155 5.17 6.12 -2.45
N MET A 156 5.83 7.16 -2.97
CA MET A 156 5.12 8.23 -3.68
C MET A 156 4.78 7.75 -5.09
N ALA A 157 3.55 8.04 -5.55
CA ALA A 157 3.11 7.69 -6.91
C ALA A 157 4.01 8.25 -8.04
N ASN A 158 4.72 9.35 -7.78
CA ASN A 158 5.64 9.98 -8.73
C ASN A 158 7.09 9.49 -8.63
N ALA A 159 7.38 8.56 -7.71
CA ALA A 159 8.73 8.04 -7.45
C ALA A 159 8.68 6.53 -7.17
N LEU A 160 7.97 5.78 -8.03
CA LEU A 160 7.86 4.33 -7.93
C LEU A 160 9.15 3.63 -8.38
N PRO A 161 9.55 2.53 -7.73
CA PRO A 161 10.59 1.65 -8.24
C PRO A 161 10.09 0.87 -9.47
N GLN A 162 11.01 0.26 -10.23
CA GLN A 162 10.63 -0.61 -11.35
C GLN A 162 9.75 -1.76 -10.89
N THR A 163 10.12 -2.38 -9.76
CA THR A 163 9.35 -3.39 -9.03
C THR A 163 9.35 -3.03 -7.55
N SER A 164 8.22 -3.21 -6.88
CA SER A 164 8.03 -2.95 -5.45
C SER A 164 8.26 -4.18 -4.60
N GLU A 165 8.12 -5.40 -5.13
CA GLU A 165 8.29 -6.65 -4.36
C GLU A 165 9.18 -7.67 -5.06
N SER A 166 9.69 -8.63 -4.29
CA SER A 166 10.49 -9.72 -4.82
C SER A 166 9.60 -10.74 -5.54
N GLY A 167 9.97 -11.14 -6.76
CA GLY A 167 9.17 -12.07 -7.56
C GLY A 167 8.11 -11.40 -8.43
N GLN A 168 8.01 -10.07 -8.39
CA GLN A 168 7.12 -9.31 -9.25
C GLN A 168 7.44 -9.54 -10.75
N SER A 169 6.42 -9.91 -11.53
CA SER A 169 6.54 -10.17 -12.97
C SER A 169 6.43 -8.91 -13.83
N GLY A 170 5.57 -7.97 -13.43
CA GLY A 170 5.30 -6.73 -14.14
C GLY A 170 6.14 -5.56 -13.66
N THR A 171 5.55 -4.35 -13.67
CA THR A 171 6.25 -3.13 -13.26
C THR A 171 5.34 -2.12 -12.56
N ASN A 172 5.92 -1.31 -11.67
CA ASN A 172 5.26 -0.13 -11.10
C ASN A 172 5.60 1.19 -11.83
N ILE A 173 6.66 1.27 -12.65
CA ILE A 173 6.92 2.42 -13.53
C ILE A 173 6.09 2.28 -14.81
N CYS A 174 4.80 2.52 -14.67
CA CYS A 174 3.83 2.30 -15.75
C CYS A 174 3.96 3.31 -16.89
N GLY A 175 4.59 4.47 -16.64
CA GLY A 175 4.60 5.60 -17.56
C GLY A 175 3.23 6.27 -17.68
N THR A 176 3.04 7.05 -18.74
CA THR A 176 1.81 7.85 -18.95
C THR A 176 1.06 7.48 -20.24
N GLY A 177 1.52 6.45 -20.96
CA GLY A 177 0.84 5.94 -22.14
C GLY A 177 -0.35 5.04 -21.82
N SER A 178 -0.94 4.47 -22.86
CA SER A 178 -1.85 3.32 -22.74
C SER A 178 -1.51 2.32 -23.82
N SER A 179 -1.24 1.09 -23.39
CA SER A 179 -0.95 -0.04 -24.28
C SER A 179 -1.68 -1.26 -23.78
N GLN A 180 -2.29 -2.03 -24.68
CA GLN A 180 -2.92 -3.31 -24.37
C GLN A 180 -1.91 -4.40 -23.98
N THR A 181 -0.61 -4.15 -24.17
CA THR A 181 0.48 -5.04 -23.73
C THR A 181 1.18 -4.57 -22.46
N SER A 182 0.70 -3.48 -21.85
CA SER A 182 1.31 -2.94 -20.63
C SER A 182 1.39 -4.00 -19.53
N GLN A 183 2.50 -4.02 -18.81
CA GLN A 183 2.75 -4.86 -17.64
C GLN A 183 2.66 -4.05 -16.33
N CYS A 184 1.99 -2.90 -16.38
CA CYS A 184 1.74 -2.09 -15.19
C CYS A 184 0.96 -2.88 -14.14
N GLN A 185 1.42 -2.88 -12.89
CA GLN A 185 0.72 -3.51 -11.76
C GLN A 185 0.24 -2.47 -10.73
N THR A 186 0.39 -1.19 -11.03
CA THR A 186 -0.12 -0.09 -10.21
C THR A 186 -1.57 0.24 -10.60
N ALA A 187 -2.50 -0.02 -9.69
CA ALA A 187 -3.91 0.31 -9.83
C ALA A 187 -4.25 1.68 -9.22
N TRP A 188 -5.36 2.25 -9.68
CA TRP A 188 -5.92 3.48 -9.13
C TRP A 188 -7.39 3.30 -8.80
N ILE A 189 -7.89 4.00 -7.79
CA ILE A 189 -9.30 4.00 -7.40
C ILE A 189 -9.71 5.40 -6.93
N ASN A 190 -10.54 6.08 -7.70
CA ASN A 190 -10.90 7.48 -7.42
C ASN A 190 -12.40 7.76 -7.56
N ASP A 191 -13.07 7.14 -8.53
CA ASP A 191 -14.46 7.41 -8.83
C ASP A 191 -15.07 6.34 -9.75
N VAL A 192 -16.38 6.38 -9.98
CA VAL A 192 -17.14 5.49 -10.88
C VAL A 192 -16.57 5.39 -12.30
N ASP A 193 -15.90 6.45 -12.78
CA ASP A 193 -15.29 6.47 -14.12
C ASP A 193 -13.75 6.44 -14.08
N ASP A 194 -13.15 6.31 -12.90
CA ASP A 194 -11.71 6.48 -12.68
C ASP A 194 -11.13 5.47 -11.69
N PHE A 195 -11.05 4.23 -12.15
CA PHE A 195 -10.46 3.14 -11.40
C PHE A 195 -9.74 2.15 -12.32
N CYS A 196 -9.03 1.22 -11.72
CA CYS A 196 -8.43 0.09 -12.37
C CYS A 196 -8.86 -1.20 -11.69
N LEU A 197 -8.83 -2.29 -12.44
CA LEU A 197 -8.95 -3.66 -11.96
C LEU A 197 -7.68 -4.41 -12.35
N TRP A 198 -7.34 -5.43 -11.62
CA TRP A 198 -6.31 -6.38 -12.01
C TRP A 198 -6.95 -7.54 -12.77
N ALA A 199 -6.34 -7.92 -13.90
CA ALA A 199 -6.78 -9.03 -14.71
C ALA A 199 -5.64 -9.58 -15.59
N PRO A 200 -5.78 -10.80 -16.14
CA PRO A 200 -4.61 -11.57 -16.54
C PRO A 200 -3.79 -10.90 -17.64
N PRO A 201 -2.45 -11.02 -17.61
CA PRO A 201 -1.62 -10.46 -18.67
C PRO A 201 -1.92 -11.13 -20.02
N ASN A 202 -2.33 -12.40 -20.00
CA ASN A 202 -2.59 -13.24 -21.18
C ASN A 202 -4.08 -13.61 -21.32
N PRO A 203 -4.67 -13.56 -22.54
CA PRO A 203 -6.07 -13.89 -22.77
C PRO A 203 -6.46 -15.32 -22.39
N GLY A 204 -7.65 -15.49 -21.81
CA GLY A 204 -8.24 -16.79 -21.52
C GLY A 204 -7.65 -17.49 -20.30
N SER A 205 -6.98 -16.73 -19.42
CA SER A 205 -6.43 -17.24 -18.15
C SER A 205 -7.47 -17.10 -17.04
N THR A 206 -7.39 -17.95 -16.02
CA THR A 206 -8.22 -17.77 -14.82
C THR A 206 -7.49 -16.86 -13.84
N ILE A 207 -8.24 -16.11 -13.03
CA ILE A 207 -7.70 -15.29 -11.96
C ILE A 207 -6.88 -16.17 -11.02
N GLY A 208 -7.45 -17.27 -10.52
CA GLY A 208 -6.76 -18.19 -9.61
C GLY A 208 -5.40 -18.72 -10.11
N ASP A 209 -5.23 -18.91 -11.43
CA ASP A 209 -3.96 -19.34 -12.01
C ASP A 209 -2.94 -18.19 -12.16
N THR A 210 -3.40 -16.94 -12.25
CA THR A 210 -2.57 -15.76 -12.56
C THR A 210 -2.54 -14.69 -11.47
N GLU A 211 -3.13 -14.92 -10.29
CA GLU A 211 -3.30 -13.92 -9.22
C GLU A 211 -2.01 -13.17 -8.89
N ARG A 212 -0.86 -13.86 -8.98
CA ARG A 212 0.47 -13.31 -8.65
C ARG A 212 1.05 -12.38 -9.73
N GLU A 213 0.55 -12.47 -10.96
CA GLU A 213 1.09 -11.76 -12.14
C GLU A 213 0.06 -10.88 -12.85
N GLU A 214 -1.09 -10.64 -12.21
CA GLU A 214 -2.13 -9.76 -12.73
C GLU A 214 -1.61 -8.35 -13.06
N VAL A 215 -2.17 -7.74 -14.10
CA VAL A 215 -1.80 -6.39 -14.56
C VAL A 215 -3.00 -5.46 -14.50
N ALA A 216 -2.74 -4.17 -14.30
CA ALA A 216 -3.77 -3.16 -14.17
C ALA A 216 -4.44 -2.86 -15.53
N TRP A 217 -5.76 -2.89 -15.50
CA TRP A 217 -6.69 -2.45 -16.54
C TRP A 217 -7.51 -1.29 -16.01
N CYS A 218 -7.32 -0.11 -16.57
CA CYS A 218 -7.95 1.12 -16.09
C CYS A 218 -9.08 1.58 -16.99
N THR A 219 -10.08 2.21 -16.39
CA THR A 219 -11.12 2.97 -17.09
C THR A 219 -10.57 4.24 -17.74
N LYS A 220 -9.39 4.70 -17.32
CA LYS A 220 -8.72 5.86 -17.91
C LYS A 220 -7.37 5.56 -18.54
N SER A 221 -7.13 6.17 -19.70
CA SER A 221 -5.79 6.25 -20.30
C SER A 221 -4.95 7.30 -19.59
N GLY A 222 -3.61 7.23 -19.70
CA GLY A 222 -2.73 8.17 -18.99
C GLY A 222 -2.10 7.60 -17.71
N ARG A 223 -2.51 6.39 -17.30
CA ARG A 223 -2.00 5.69 -16.12
C ARG A 223 -0.84 4.73 -16.43
N GLY A 224 -0.45 4.61 -17.71
CA GLY A 224 0.55 3.63 -18.12
C GLY A 224 0.04 2.18 -18.21
N ALA A 225 -1.08 1.91 -17.54
CA ALA A 225 -1.82 0.66 -17.54
C ALA A 225 -2.56 0.38 -18.87
N ARG A 226 -3.11 -0.84 -18.97
CA ARG A 226 -4.02 -1.20 -20.05
C ARG A 226 -5.32 -0.42 -19.89
N THR A 227 -6.03 -0.16 -20.97
CA THR A 227 -7.35 0.49 -20.91
C THR A 227 -8.44 -0.53 -21.18
N MET A 228 -9.48 -0.56 -20.35
CA MET A 228 -10.61 -1.46 -20.54
C MET A 228 -11.31 -1.18 -21.88
N PRO A 229 -11.53 -2.20 -22.73
CA PRO A 229 -12.31 -2.04 -23.96
C PRO A 229 -13.75 -1.58 -23.69
N ALA A 230 -14.38 -0.95 -24.68
CA ALA A 230 -15.77 -0.53 -24.57
C ALA A 230 -16.73 -1.72 -24.31
N GLY A 231 -17.70 -1.49 -23.41
CA GLY A 231 -18.65 -2.52 -22.98
C GLY A 231 -18.00 -3.65 -22.17
N THR A 232 -16.82 -3.44 -21.59
CA THR A 232 -16.30 -4.30 -20.50
C THR A 232 -17.17 -4.14 -19.26
N LEU A 233 -17.55 -2.90 -18.94
CA LEU A 233 -18.39 -2.57 -17.78
C LEU A 233 -19.82 -2.34 -18.25
N THR A 234 -20.78 -2.99 -17.58
CA THR A 234 -22.22 -2.84 -17.84
C THR A 234 -22.98 -2.27 -16.65
N GLY A 235 -22.38 -2.28 -15.45
CA GLY A 235 -22.82 -1.51 -14.29
C GLY A 235 -21.65 -1.25 -13.35
N VAL A 236 -21.60 -0.07 -12.72
CA VAL A 236 -20.57 0.33 -11.76
C VAL A 236 -21.19 1.17 -10.65
N HIS A 237 -20.92 0.80 -9.41
CA HIS A 237 -21.29 1.57 -8.24
C HIS A 237 -20.03 1.92 -7.46
N PHE A 238 -19.79 3.21 -7.27
CA PHE A 238 -18.69 3.72 -6.48
C PHE A 238 -19.22 4.37 -5.21
N VAL A 239 -18.59 4.08 -4.07
CA VAL A 239 -18.83 4.79 -2.82
C VAL A 239 -17.53 5.35 -2.26
N LYS A 240 -17.64 6.54 -1.68
CA LYS A 240 -16.67 7.13 -0.79
C LYS A 240 -17.23 7.13 0.63
N THR A 241 -16.48 6.56 1.56
CA THR A 241 -16.79 6.61 2.99
C THR A 241 -15.72 7.41 3.75
N PRO A 242 -15.86 7.59 5.07
CA PRO A 242 -14.79 8.16 5.90
C PRO A 242 -13.49 7.34 5.86
N ASP A 243 -13.60 6.00 5.89
CA ASP A 243 -12.44 5.11 6.07
C ASP A 243 -12.04 4.31 4.82
N TYR A 244 -12.83 4.31 3.74
CA TYR A 244 -12.47 3.63 2.49
C TYR A 244 -13.14 4.20 1.24
N VAL A 245 -12.63 3.79 0.09
CA VAL A 245 -13.35 3.85 -1.18
C VAL A 245 -13.64 2.45 -1.66
N GLN A 246 -14.77 2.27 -2.31
CA GLN A 246 -15.16 0.98 -2.88
C GLN A 246 -15.78 1.19 -4.25
N VAL A 247 -15.43 0.31 -5.19
CA VAL A 247 -16.08 0.20 -6.48
C VAL A 247 -16.54 -1.24 -6.70
N THR A 248 -17.81 -1.41 -7.04
CA THR A 248 -18.44 -2.69 -7.35
C THR A 248 -19.07 -2.62 -8.73
N GLY A 249 -19.29 -3.76 -9.37
CA GLY A 249 -19.98 -3.76 -10.64
C GLY A 249 -20.01 -5.08 -11.37
N VAL A 250 -20.60 -5.02 -12.56
CA VAL A 250 -20.85 -6.16 -13.44
C VAL A 250 -20.42 -5.83 -14.87
N GLY A 251 -20.10 -6.86 -15.64
CA GLY A 251 -19.47 -6.68 -16.94
C GLY A 251 -19.27 -7.95 -17.76
N ASP A 252 -18.51 -7.80 -18.83
CA ASP A 252 -17.92 -8.89 -19.63
C ASP A 252 -16.40 -8.79 -19.51
N PHE A 253 -15.85 -9.40 -18.45
CA PHE A 253 -14.43 -9.32 -18.14
C PHE A 253 -13.58 -10.26 -18.99
N THR A 254 -14.21 -11.06 -19.86
CA THR A 254 -13.48 -11.75 -20.94
C THR A 254 -12.80 -10.78 -21.90
N LYS A 255 -13.24 -9.52 -21.93
CA LYS A 255 -12.61 -8.42 -22.68
C LYS A 255 -11.30 -7.90 -22.06
N ILE A 256 -11.04 -8.24 -20.80
CA ILE A 256 -9.79 -7.92 -20.10
C ILE A 256 -9.03 -9.20 -19.72
N ASN A 257 -9.12 -10.19 -20.61
CA ASN A 257 -8.38 -11.46 -20.59
C ASN A 257 -8.86 -12.55 -19.64
N ILE A 258 -9.87 -12.31 -18.80
CA ILE A 258 -10.40 -13.35 -17.91
C ILE A 258 -11.07 -14.46 -18.73
N ARG A 259 -10.84 -15.72 -18.34
CA ARG A 259 -11.46 -16.87 -18.98
C ARG A 259 -12.97 -16.87 -18.73
N ARG A 260 -13.75 -17.13 -19.78
CA ARG A 260 -15.19 -17.34 -19.64
C ARG A 260 -15.49 -18.52 -18.71
N GLY A 261 -16.41 -18.32 -17.77
CA GLY A 261 -16.79 -19.28 -16.73
C GLY A 261 -15.85 -19.32 -15.53
N ASP A 262 -14.87 -18.41 -15.45
CA ASP A 262 -14.05 -18.26 -14.26
C ASP A 262 -14.87 -17.66 -13.12
N GLN A 263 -14.83 -18.31 -11.96
CA GLN A 263 -15.56 -17.88 -10.76
C GLN A 263 -14.83 -16.77 -10.00
N GLY A 264 -13.58 -16.47 -10.40
CA GLY A 264 -12.77 -15.40 -9.85
C GLY A 264 -11.83 -15.85 -8.73
N GLY A 265 -11.22 -14.86 -8.09
CA GLY A 265 -10.32 -15.03 -6.95
C GLY A 265 -10.22 -13.74 -6.15
N GLU A 266 -9.61 -13.82 -4.96
CA GLU A 266 -9.25 -12.66 -4.15
C GLU A 266 -7.84 -12.18 -4.53
N LEU A 267 -7.70 -10.88 -4.65
CA LEU A 267 -6.45 -10.16 -4.86
C LEU A 267 -6.27 -9.17 -3.72
N ASP A 268 -5.09 -9.15 -3.10
CA ASP A 268 -4.79 -8.35 -1.92
C ASP A 268 -3.28 -8.04 -1.79
N PRO A 269 -2.86 -7.13 -0.88
CA PRO A 269 -1.46 -6.70 -0.75
C PRO A 269 -0.55 -7.69 0.00
N HIS A 270 -1.07 -8.75 0.61
CA HIS A 270 -0.33 -9.63 1.51
C HIS A 270 -0.22 -11.08 1.02
N GLY A 271 -1.20 -11.54 0.23
CA GLY A 271 -1.27 -12.91 -0.30
C GLY A 271 -1.03 -14.00 0.75
N ALA A 272 -0.86 -15.24 0.29
CA ALA A 272 -0.65 -16.38 1.19
C ALA A 272 0.78 -16.47 1.76
N ASP A 273 1.76 -15.89 1.07
CA ASP A 273 3.20 -15.97 1.40
C ASP A 273 3.79 -14.67 1.96
N GLY A 274 2.97 -13.65 2.21
CA GLY A 274 3.38 -12.33 2.67
C GLY A 274 3.78 -11.36 1.55
N ASN A 275 3.66 -11.77 0.28
CA ASN A 275 3.69 -10.89 -0.89
C ASN A 275 2.28 -10.75 -1.45
N GLY A 276 1.96 -9.61 -2.05
CA GLY A 276 0.67 -9.41 -2.68
C GLY A 276 0.37 -10.38 -3.81
N ASN A 277 -0.91 -10.45 -4.18
CA ASN A 277 -1.41 -11.12 -5.37
C ASN A 277 -2.32 -10.13 -6.12
N PRO A 278 -1.79 -9.34 -7.08
CA PRO A 278 -0.48 -9.49 -7.71
C PRO A 278 0.70 -9.06 -6.85
N ILE A 279 1.82 -9.77 -7.02
CA ILE A 279 3.08 -9.41 -6.36
C ILE A 279 3.47 -8.03 -6.85
N GLY A 280 3.74 -7.12 -5.91
CA GLY A 280 4.04 -5.71 -6.19
C GLY A 280 2.85 -4.91 -6.74
N GLY A 281 1.62 -5.38 -6.51
CA GLY A 281 0.39 -4.62 -6.73
C GLY A 281 0.35 -3.41 -5.80
N LEU A 282 0.27 -2.21 -6.38
CA LEU A 282 0.17 -0.96 -5.62
C LEU A 282 -1.14 -0.24 -5.95
N VAL A 283 -1.80 0.32 -4.94
CA VAL A 283 -3.05 1.08 -5.10
C VAL A 283 -2.85 2.53 -4.76
N PHE A 284 -3.27 3.41 -5.66
CA PHE A 284 -3.27 4.85 -5.42
C PHE A 284 -4.65 5.48 -5.61
N GLY A 285 -4.92 6.53 -4.85
CA GLY A 285 -6.14 7.31 -5.03
C GLY A 285 -5.95 8.78 -4.67
N ASN A 286 -6.94 9.58 -5.04
CA ASN A 286 -6.99 11.02 -4.76
C ASN A 286 -8.02 11.39 -3.68
N THR A 287 -8.83 10.42 -3.26
CA THR A 287 -9.97 10.65 -2.35
C THR A 287 -9.53 11.10 -0.97
N PHE A 288 -8.46 10.49 -0.45
CA PHE A 288 -7.94 10.77 0.90
C PHE A 288 -6.65 11.60 0.90
N GLY A 289 -6.27 12.13 -0.27
CA GLY A 289 -5.05 12.91 -0.46
C GLY A 289 -4.54 12.77 -1.89
N ALA A 290 -3.81 13.75 -2.40
CA ALA A 290 -3.33 13.72 -3.78
C ALA A 290 -2.37 12.55 -4.02
N ALA A 291 -2.74 11.64 -4.95
CA ALA A 291 -1.96 10.48 -5.35
C ALA A 291 -1.38 9.68 -4.16
N ARG A 292 -2.24 9.43 -3.16
CA ARG A 292 -1.91 8.74 -1.92
C ARG A 292 -1.95 7.23 -2.12
N GLN A 293 -0.99 6.51 -1.56
CA GLN A 293 -0.99 5.05 -1.56
C GLN A 293 -2.01 4.53 -0.54
N TYR A 294 -2.83 3.57 -0.95
CA TYR A 294 -3.71 2.83 -0.06
C TYR A 294 -3.09 1.46 0.20
N HIS A 295 -2.66 1.24 1.45
CA HIS A 295 -1.85 0.07 1.82
C HIS A 295 -2.68 -1.18 2.11
N GLU A 296 -3.94 -1.00 2.51
CA GLU A 296 -4.88 -2.09 2.74
C GLU A 296 -5.99 -2.00 1.71
N TRP A 297 -6.11 -3.05 0.91
CA TRP A 297 -7.10 -3.14 -0.14
C TRP A 297 -7.42 -4.62 -0.40
N THR A 298 -8.62 -4.92 -0.83
CA THR A 298 -9.01 -6.26 -1.26
C THR A 298 -9.84 -6.11 -2.53
N SER A 299 -9.66 -7.03 -3.46
CA SER A 299 -10.30 -7.01 -4.77
C SER A 299 -10.71 -8.41 -5.17
N PHE A 300 -11.96 -8.57 -5.58
CA PHE A 300 -12.45 -9.81 -6.17
C PHE A 300 -12.90 -9.52 -7.59
N ILE A 301 -12.59 -10.42 -8.51
CA ILE A 301 -13.04 -10.31 -9.89
C ILE A 301 -13.24 -11.69 -10.49
N SER A 302 -14.36 -11.86 -11.20
CA SER A 302 -14.70 -13.04 -11.99
C SER A 302 -14.89 -12.64 -13.46
N ASP A 303 -15.39 -13.56 -14.30
CA ASP A 303 -15.70 -13.22 -15.68
C ASP A 303 -16.91 -12.27 -15.86
N THR A 304 -17.75 -12.12 -14.82
CA THR A 304 -18.99 -11.30 -14.88
C THR A 304 -19.13 -10.20 -13.84
N GLU A 305 -18.38 -10.24 -12.73
CA GLU A 305 -18.50 -9.26 -11.64
C GLU A 305 -17.16 -8.90 -11.02
N PHE A 306 -17.13 -7.77 -10.32
CA PHE A 306 -15.98 -7.34 -9.54
C PHE A 306 -16.41 -6.50 -8.33
N CYS A 307 -15.50 -6.40 -7.39
CA CYS A 307 -15.56 -5.48 -6.28
C CYS A 307 -14.13 -5.21 -5.79
N PHE A 308 -13.85 -3.95 -5.52
CA PHE A 308 -12.53 -3.49 -5.13
C PHE A 308 -12.68 -2.40 -4.07
N ARG A 309 -12.14 -2.66 -2.88
CA ARG A 309 -12.15 -1.73 -1.75
C ARG A 309 -10.73 -1.38 -1.36
N ALA A 310 -10.48 -0.11 -1.07
CA ALA A 310 -9.20 0.37 -0.57
C ALA A 310 -9.42 1.23 0.67
N CYS A 311 -8.80 0.84 1.77
CA CYS A 311 -9.04 1.33 3.11
C CYS A 311 -7.89 2.19 3.63
N ILE A 312 -8.22 3.11 4.54
CA ILE A 312 -7.27 4.00 5.21
C ILE A 312 -7.52 4.03 6.72
N GLY A 313 -6.58 4.65 7.44
CA GLY A 313 -6.72 4.90 8.87
C GLY A 313 -6.43 3.68 9.74
N PRO A 314 -6.69 3.78 11.05
CA PRO A 314 -6.30 2.76 12.03
C PRO A 314 -7.02 1.42 11.86
N ASN A 315 -8.17 1.41 11.20
CA ASN A 315 -8.98 0.21 10.97
C ASN A 315 -8.81 -0.34 9.56
N ALA A 316 -7.84 0.13 8.77
CA ALA A 316 -7.74 -0.21 7.36
C ALA A 316 -7.72 -1.72 7.09
N ALA A 317 -6.87 -2.48 7.79
CA ALA A 317 -6.79 -3.94 7.69
C ALA A 317 -8.08 -4.65 8.16
N ARG A 318 -8.83 -4.01 9.08
CA ARG A 318 -10.12 -4.54 9.54
C ARG A 318 -11.25 -4.28 8.54
N ASN A 319 -11.20 -3.15 7.83
CA ASN A 319 -12.22 -2.75 6.85
C ASN A 319 -11.96 -3.36 5.46
N CYS A 320 -10.74 -3.83 5.21
CA CYS A 320 -10.29 -4.54 4.02
C CYS A 320 -9.62 -5.85 4.48
N GLN A 321 -10.41 -6.84 4.88
CA GLN A 321 -9.92 -8.15 5.33
C GLN A 321 -9.57 -9.04 4.14
N HIS A 322 -8.57 -9.91 4.34
CA HIS A 322 -8.00 -10.79 3.32
C HIS A 322 -8.12 -12.29 3.66
N ILE A 323 -9.10 -12.63 4.50
CA ILE A 323 -9.29 -14.00 5.05
C ILE A 323 -10.65 -14.62 4.66
N TYR A 324 -11.36 -13.98 3.73
CA TYR A 324 -12.71 -14.35 3.31
C TYR A 324 -12.78 -14.57 1.79
N ASP A 325 -11.72 -15.16 1.24
CA ASP A 325 -11.45 -15.37 -0.19
C ASP A 325 -12.57 -16.14 -0.91
N VAL A 326 -13.22 -17.10 -0.24
CA VAL A 326 -14.27 -17.93 -0.87
C VAL A 326 -15.67 -17.33 -0.77
N MET A 327 -15.81 -16.18 -0.10
CA MET A 327 -17.12 -15.55 0.12
C MET A 327 -17.57 -14.68 -1.05
N GLY A 328 -16.62 -14.22 -1.88
CA GLY A 328 -16.87 -13.43 -3.07
C GLY A 328 -17.42 -12.02 -2.81
N CYS A 329 -17.82 -11.35 -3.88
CA CYS A 329 -18.09 -9.92 -3.85
C CYS A 329 -19.26 -9.50 -2.97
N PHE A 330 -20.43 -10.11 -3.18
CA PHE A 330 -21.65 -9.72 -2.47
C PHE A 330 -21.56 -9.86 -0.95
N TRP A 331 -20.75 -10.81 -0.48
CA TRP A 331 -20.60 -11.04 0.96
C TRP A 331 -19.55 -10.11 1.58
N ASN A 332 -18.40 -9.95 0.93
CA ASN A 332 -17.31 -9.11 1.43
C ASN A 332 -17.60 -7.61 1.27
N MET A 333 -18.26 -7.21 0.19
CA MET A 333 -18.49 -5.82 -0.20
C MET A 333 -19.94 -5.61 -0.63
N PRO A 334 -20.90 -5.73 0.30
CA PRO A 334 -22.31 -5.55 -0.01
C PRO A 334 -22.54 -4.14 -0.59
N ALA A 335 -23.11 -4.07 -1.79
CA ALA A 335 -23.32 -2.82 -2.53
C ALA A 335 -24.36 -3.00 -3.65
N ASN A 336 -24.51 -1.97 -4.49
CA ASN A 336 -25.24 -2.08 -5.75
C ASN A 336 -24.37 -2.79 -6.82
N TYR A 337 -24.94 -3.78 -7.50
CA TYR A 337 -24.33 -4.52 -8.63
C TYR A 337 -25.23 -4.51 -9.87
N ASP A 338 -26.23 -3.63 -9.92
CA ASP A 338 -27.21 -3.61 -10.99
C ASP A 338 -26.58 -3.22 -12.33
N ALA A 339 -26.81 -4.06 -13.34
CA ALA A 339 -26.49 -3.71 -14.73
C ALA A 339 -27.33 -2.50 -15.19
N GLY A 340 -26.71 -1.61 -15.96
CA GLY A 340 -27.29 -0.36 -16.43
C GLY A 340 -27.16 0.81 -15.45
N THR A 341 -26.70 0.56 -14.23
CA THR A 341 -26.45 1.60 -13.22
C THR A 341 -24.99 1.98 -13.23
N PHE A 342 -24.70 3.27 -13.37
CA PHE A 342 -23.35 3.82 -13.21
C PHE A 342 -23.42 5.02 -12.28
N GLU A 343 -23.00 4.84 -11.02
CA GLU A 343 -23.16 5.88 -10.01
C GLU A 343 -21.96 6.01 -9.07
N SER A 344 -21.83 7.20 -8.51
CA SER A 344 -20.83 7.57 -7.51
C SER A 344 -21.54 8.26 -6.36
N CYS A 345 -21.37 7.74 -5.16
CA CYS A 345 -22.07 8.20 -3.96
C CYS A 345 -21.08 8.48 -2.82
N ASP A 346 -21.52 9.30 -1.86
CA ASP A 346 -20.98 9.22 -0.50
C ASP A 346 -21.72 8.08 0.24
N ALA A 347 -21.09 7.46 1.23
CA ALA A 347 -21.73 6.46 2.07
C ALA A 347 -21.13 6.44 3.48
N ASP A 348 -21.88 5.87 4.43
CA ASP A 348 -21.33 5.48 5.73
C ASP A 348 -20.40 4.26 5.57
N ASP A 349 -19.56 4.00 6.58
CA ASP A 349 -18.77 2.76 6.59
C ASP A 349 -19.68 1.54 6.81
N ASP A 350 -19.46 0.49 6.02
CA ASP A 350 -20.06 -0.82 6.23
C ASP A 350 -19.60 -1.45 7.55
N LEU A 351 -20.37 -2.43 8.00
CA LEU A 351 -19.89 -3.33 9.04
C LEU A 351 -18.64 -4.10 8.53
N PRO A 352 -17.58 -4.20 9.34
CA PRO A 352 -16.36 -4.90 8.93
C PRO A 352 -16.58 -6.38 8.65
N MET A 353 -15.91 -6.91 7.62
CA MET A 353 -16.13 -8.26 7.14
C MET A 353 -16.01 -9.29 8.28
N GLY A 354 -17.03 -10.15 8.38
CA GLY A 354 -17.11 -11.20 9.38
C GLY A 354 -17.45 -10.76 10.81
N VAL A 355 -17.72 -9.47 11.07
CA VAL A 355 -18.05 -8.98 12.42
C VAL A 355 -19.56 -8.86 12.62
N TYR A 356 -20.13 -9.76 13.42
CA TYR A 356 -21.56 -9.81 13.74
C TYR A 356 -21.79 -9.46 15.21
N GLY A 357 -22.08 -8.18 15.47
CA GLY A 357 -22.22 -7.66 16.82
C GLY A 357 -20.88 -7.66 17.56
N THR A 358 -20.76 -8.46 18.62
CA THR A 358 -19.52 -8.64 19.38
C THR A 358 -18.72 -9.88 18.96
N SER A 359 -19.19 -10.62 17.95
CA SER A 359 -18.59 -11.88 17.51
C SER A 359 -17.92 -11.71 16.15
N THR A 360 -16.83 -12.44 15.94
CA THR A 360 -16.18 -12.58 14.62
C THR A 360 -16.46 -13.99 14.09
N TRP A 361 -17.01 -14.07 12.89
CA TRP A 361 -17.14 -15.31 12.13
C TRP A 361 -15.90 -15.52 11.28
N PHE A 362 -15.46 -16.76 11.12
CA PHE A 362 -14.31 -17.14 10.30
C PHE A 362 -14.75 -18.08 9.19
N GLN A 363 -14.13 -17.93 8.01
CA GLN A 363 -14.41 -18.75 6.85
C GLN A 363 -14.37 -20.26 7.15
N GLY A 364 -15.33 -21.00 6.60
CA GLY A 364 -15.46 -22.44 6.80
C GLY A 364 -16.26 -22.87 8.04
N VAL A 365 -16.68 -21.93 8.89
CA VAL A 365 -17.53 -22.21 10.06
C VAL A 365 -19.01 -22.24 9.67
N ASN A 366 -19.74 -23.28 10.09
CA ASN A 366 -21.17 -23.45 9.80
C ASN A 366 -22.07 -23.07 11.00
N PRO A 367 -23.21 -22.40 10.77
CA PRO A 367 -23.67 -21.89 9.48
C PRO A 367 -22.91 -20.63 9.06
N THR A 368 -22.68 -20.48 7.76
CA THR A 368 -22.20 -19.21 7.18
C THR A 368 -23.29 -18.15 7.34
N PRO A 369 -23.00 -17.00 7.99
CA PRO A 369 -23.95 -15.92 8.14
C PRO A 369 -24.22 -15.21 6.81
N PRO A 370 -25.38 -14.53 6.67
CA PRO A 370 -25.65 -13.71 5.49
C PRO A 370 -24.66 -12.55 5.41
N ALA A 371 -24.50 -11.99 4.21
CA ALA A 371 -23.77 -10.75 3.98
C ALA A 371 -24.27 -9.63 4.92
N HIS A 372 -23.38 -8.70 5.26
CA HIS A 372 -23.79 -7.50 5.97
C HIS A 372 -24.79 -6.66 5.15
N PRO A 373 -25.70 -5.92 5.79
CA PRO A 373 -26.51 -4.95 5.07
C PRO A 373 -25.61 -3.87 4.45
N VAL A 374 -25.97 -3.42 3.26
CA VAL A 374 -25.32 -2.27 2.60
C VAL A 374 -25.49 -1.03 3.47
N ALA A 375 -24.41 -0.30 3.73
CA ALA A 375 -24.47 0.98 4.42
C ALA A 375 -25.32 2.01 3.64
N PRO A 376 -25.98 2.95 4.34
CA PRO A 376 -26.70 4.02 3.67
C PRO A 376 -25.79 4.85 2.76
N SER A 377 -26.23 5.07 1.52
CA SER A 377 -25.58 5.96 0.56
C SER A 377 -26.33 7.29 0.41
N SER A 378 -25.61 8.33 0.02
CA SER A 378 -26.12 9.68 -0.17
C SER A 378 -25.35 10.42 -1.26
N ASN A 379 -25.85 11.59 -1.66
CA ASN A 379 -25.22 12.46 -2.68
C ASN A 379 -24.88 11.73 -4.00
N CYS A 380 -25.63 10.68 -4.35
CA CYS A 380 -25.37 9.87 -5.52
C CYS A 380 -25.50 10.67 -6.82
N ARG A 381 -24.46 10.59 -7.66
CA ARG A 381 -24.45 11.09 -9.04
C ARG A 381 -24.42 9.93 -10.01
N THR A 382 -25.31 9.95 -10.99
CA THR A 382 -25.33 8.96 -12.07
C THR A 382 -24.58 9.48 -13.30
N ILE A 383 -23.89 8.60 -14.01
CA ILE A 383 -23.38 8.84 -15.36
C ILE A 383 -24.01 7.87 -16.36
N PRO A 384 -24.04 8.17 -17.66
CA PRO A 384 -24.70 7.28 -18.62
C PRO A 384 -23.97 5.95 -18.82
N THR A 385 -22.64 5.97 -18.76
CA THR A 385 -21.77 4.81 -19.00
C THR A 385 -20.34 5.11 -18.56
N VAL A 386 -19.54 4.06 -18.37
CA VAL A 386 -18.10 4.15 -18.18
C VAL A 386 -17.40 3.72 -19.46
N THR A 387 -16.60 4.62 -20.03
CA THR A 387 -15.80 4.36 -21.23
C THR A 387 -14.37 4.79 -21.02
N ALA A 388 -13.43 4.10 -21.67
CA ALA A 388 -12.02 4.48 -21.72
C ALA A 388 -11.86 5.96 -22.10
N SER A 389 -11.34 6.77 -21.18
CA SER A 389 -11.13 8.21 -21.40
C SER A 389 -9.79 8.68 -20.84
N PRO A 390 -9.16 9.74 -21.37
CA PRO A 390 -7.91 10.25 -20.78
C PRO A 390 -8.11 10.75 -19.35
N VAL A 391 -7.14 10.47 -18.46
CA VAL A 391 -7.06 11.11 -17.14
C VAL A 391 -7.11 12.62 -17.35
N ARG A 392 -8.03 13.28 -16.64
CA ARG A 392 -8.12 14.74 -16.63
C ARG A 392 -6.87 15.29 -15.95
N ARG A 393 -5.93 15.84 -16.72
CA ARG A 393 -4.82 16.61 -16.15
C ARG A 393 -5.43 17.81 -15.43
N ARG A 394 -5.28 17.89 -14.10
CA ARG A 394 -5.59 19.14 -13.39
C ARG A 394 -4.74 20.23 -14.04
N ARG A 395 -5.39 21.29 -14.52
CA ARG A 395 -4.70 22.54 -14.88
C ARG A 395 -4.29 23.22 -13.56
N ASP A 396 -3.34 22.62 -12.84
CA ASP A 396 -2.67 23.33 -11.76
C ASP A 396 -1.64 24.23 -12.45
N ASN A 397 -1.97 25.52 -12.50
CA ASN A 397 -1.17 26.57 -13.12
C ASN A 397 0.30 26.51 -12.64
N GLY A 398 1.21 26.09 -13.52
CA GLY A 398 2.57 26.61 -13.67
C GLY A 398 3.35 27.07 -12.43
N ALA A 399 3.42 26.24 -11.39
CA ALA A 399 4.22 26.50 -10.18
C ALA A 399 5.43 25.55 -10.00
N PHE A 400 5.56 24.47 -10.78
CA PHE A 400 6.68 23.52 -10.63
C PHE A 400 7.80 23.67 -11.68
N GLU A 401 7.61 24.48 -12.73
CA GLU A 401 8.61 24.69 -13.80
C GLU A 401 9.38 26.02 -13.70
N ARG A 402 9.26 26.78 -12.61
CA ARG A 402 9.90 28.11 -12.47
C ARG A 402 10.99 28.24 -11.40
N GLU A 403 11.62 27.13 -10.99
CA GLU A 403 12.76 27.19 -10.05
C GLU A 403 14.10 26.62 -10.58
N PHE A 404 14.17 26.20 -11.85
CA PHE A 404 15.43 25.73 -12.47
C PHE A 404 15.88 26.53 -13.71
N SER A 405 15.39 27.76 -13.89
CA SER A 405 15.89 28.68 -14.92
C SER A 405 16.26 30.01 -14.28
N GLY A 406 17.46 30.07 -13.70
CA GLY A 406 17.95 31.31 -13.12
C GLY A 406 19.28 31.17 -12.42
N ARG A 407 20.36 30.88 -13.16
CA ARG A 407 21.72 31.40 -12.90
C ARG A 407 22.50 31.57 -14.21
N ASP A 408 22.65 32.84 -14.58
CA ASP A 408 23.88 33.50 -15.04
C ASP A 408 24.60 33.04 -16.32
N ALA A 409 24.21 33.72 -17.41
CA ALA A 409 25.06 34.51 -18.28
C ALA A 409 26.57 34.17 -18.36
N PHE A 410 26.95 33.43 -19.41
CA PHE A 410 28.28 33.56 -20.01
C PHE A 410 28.26 34.68 -21.06
N GLY A 411 29.00 35.74 -20.78
CA GLY A 411 29.16 36.90 -21.65
C GLY A 411 29.94 36.57 -22.92
N VAL A 412 29.39 37.00 -24.05
CA VAL A 412 30.08 37.10 -25.34
C VAL A 412 30.79 38.45 -25.39
N PHE A 413 32.12 38.44 -25.51
CA PHE A 413 32.91 39.66 -25.76
C PHE A 413 32.75 40.10 -27.23
N PRO A 414 32.58 41.41 -27.51
CA PRO A 414 32.65 41.94 -28.87
C PRO A 414 34.10 42.25 -29.26
N THR A 415 34.47 41.88 -30.48
CA THR A 415 35.69 42.33 -31.16
C THR A 415 35.53 43.78 -31.64
N PRO A 416 36.55 44.65 -31.51
CA PRO A 416 36.57 45.93 -32.20
C PRO A 416 37.21 45.80 -33.59
N ALA A 417 36.55 46.35 -34.61
CA ALA A 417 37.14 46.71 -35.90
C ALA A 417 37.66 48.17 -35.81
N PRO A 418 38.59 48.65 -36.67
CA PRO A 418 38.74 48.36 -38.09
C PRO A 418 39.89 47.42 -38.46
#